data_AF-A0A974YPZ3-F1
#
_entry.id   AF-A0A974YPZ3-F1
#
_cell.length_a   1.000
_cell.length_b   1.000
_cell.length_c   1.000
_cell.angle_alpha   90.00
_cell.angle_beta   90.00
_cell.angle_gamma   90.00
#
_symmetry.space_group_name_H-M   'P 1'
#
loop_
_entity.id
_entity.type
_entity.pdbx_description
1 polymer ?
#
loop_
_entity_poly.entity_id
_entity_poly.type
_entity_poly.pdbx_seq_one_letter_code
_entity_poly.pdbx_strand_id
1 'polypeptide(L)'
;MRVQYEIANGHKRGEDGLLEFIKRNPGMTKDAAIAAWIDAKFGTFIRDSISEDFTIPQTSEFNFVVDFTYESDADDFIKRAGGHKLEE
;
A
#
# COMPACT_ATOMS: atom_id res chain seq x y z
N MET A 1 -4.07 -4.63 13.71
CA MET A 1 -5.30 -4.84 12.90
C MET A 1 -4.89 -4.78 11.46
N ARG A 2 -5.09 -5.86 10.70
CA ARG A 2 -4.55 -5.98 9.35
C ARG A 2 -5.61 -5.68 8.31
N VAL A 3 -5.25 -4.84 7.34
CA VAL A 3 -6.09 -4.51 6.19
C VAL A 3 -5.35 -4.91 4.93
N GLN A 4 -5.97 -5.76 4.12
CA GLN A 4 -5.48 -6.05 2.79
C GLN A 4 -6.09 -5.07 1.79
N TYR A 5 -5.22 -4.45 1.01
CA TYR A 5 -5.59 -3.58 -0.10
C TYR A 5 -5.22 -4.22 -1.42
N GLU A 6 -6.17 -4.33 -2.33
CA GLU A 6 -5.94 -4.79 -3.69
C GLU A 6 -5.52 -3.63 -4.59
N ILE A 7 -4.31 -3.71 -5.12
CA ILE A 7 -3.84 -2.79 -6.16
C ILE A 7 -4.54 -3.21 -7.44
N ALA A 8 -5.51 -2.42 -7.90
CA ALA A 8 -6.23 -2.67 -9.15
C ALA A 8 -5.27 -2.76 -10.36
N ASN A 9 -4.79 -3.98 -10.60
CA ASN A 9 -3.96 -4.45 -11.70
C ASN A 9 -2.86 -3.48 -12.17
N GLY A 10 -2.11 -2.87 -11.24
CA GLY A 10 -1.02 -1.94 -11.55
C GLY A 10 -1.42 -0.66 -12.32
N HIS A 11 -2.72 -0.43 -12.50
CA HIS A 11 -3.27 0.54 -13.44
C HIS A 11 -4.03 1.65 -12.69
N LYS A 12 -3.35 2.35 -11.78
CA LYS A 12 -3.80 3.72 -11.49
C LYS A 12 -3.65 4.50 -12.80
N ARG A 13 -4.79 4.75 -13.47
CA ARG A 13 -4.92 5.67 -14.63
C ARG A 13 -4.03 6.90 -14.41
N GLY A 14 -2.93 7.00 -15.14
CA GLY A 14 -1.94 8.08 -15.02
C GLY A 14 -0.49 7.58 -15.15
N GLU A 15 0.39 8.50 -15.53
CA GLU A 15 1.74 8.30 -16.10
C GLU A 15 2.81 7.58 -15.21
N ASP A 16 2.43 6.99 -14.07
CA ASP A 16 3.38 6.46 -13.06
C ASP A 16 2.83 5.26 -12.25
N GLY A 17 2.39 4.21 -12.95
CA GLY A 17 1.96 2.94 -12.35
C GLY A 17 3.12 2.11 -11.75
N LEU A 18 2.78 1.13 -10.91
CA LEU A 18 3.76 0.27 -10.23
C LEU A 18 4.72 -0.43 -11.21
N LEU A 19 4.21 -0.92 -12.33
CA LEU A 19 5.02 -1.58 -13.37
C LEU A 19 6.03 -0.63 -14.02
N GLU A 20 5.63 0.62 -14.25
CA GLU A 20 6.53 1.64 -14.80
C GLU A 20 7.60 2.04 -13.77
N PHE A 21 7.23 2.13 -12.49
CA PHE A 21 8.19 2.37 -11.40
C PHE A 21 9.24 1.27 -11.32
N ILE A 22 8.84 -0.01 -11.41
CA ILE A 22 9.79 -1.14 -11.42
C ILE A 22 10.72 -1.04 -12.64
N LYS A 23 10.19 -0.77 -13.84
CA LYS A 23 11.01 -0.61 -15.05
C LYS A 23 12.01 0.54 -14.97
N ARG A 24 11.62 1.66 -14.35
CA ARG A 24 12.50 2.84 -14.16
C ARG A 24 13.57 2.63 -13.10
N ASN A 25 13.43 1.62 -12.24
CA ASN A 25 14.37 1.30 -11.17
C ASN A 25 15.01 -0.09 -11.38
N PRO A 26 15.79 -0.31 -12.45
CA PRO A 26 16.41 -1.61 -12.73
C PRO A 26 17.48 -2.01 -11.69
N GLY A 27 17.94 -1.07 -10.86
CA GLY A 27 18.89 -1.33 -9.78
C GLY A 27 18.26 -1.89 -8.50
N MET A 28 16.92 -1.99 -8.42
CA MET A 28 16.21 -2.57 -7.30
C MET A 28 15.63 -3.93 -7.67
N THR A 29 15.54 -4.85 -6.71
CA THR A 29 14.73 -6.05 -6.89
C THR A 29 13.27 -5.67 -7.04
N LYS A 30 12.50 -6.50 -7.75
CA LYS A 30 11.06 -6.27 -7.97
C LYS A 30 10.33 -5.99 -6.66
N ASP A 31 10.58 -6.79 -5.63
CA ASP A 31 9.99 -6.66 -4.30
C ASP A 31 10.37 -5.34 -3.62
N ALA A 32 11.63 -4.91 -3.69
CA ALA A 32 12.07 -3.66 -3.11
C ALA A 32 11.45 -2.45 -3.83
N ALA A 33 11.35 -2.50 -5.16
CA ALA A 33 10.69 -1.47 -5.95
C ALA A 33 9.18 -1.40 -5.64
N ILE A 34 8.52 -2.55 -5.45
CA ILE A 34 7.12 -2.61 -5.04
C ILE A 34 6.93 -1.98 -3.66
N ALA A 35 7.72 -2.38 -2.67
CA ALA A 35 7.64 -1.82 -1.32
C ALA A 35 7.88 -0.31 -1.31
N ALA A 36 8.89 0.17 -2.05
CA ALA A 36 9.19 1.59 -2.16
C ALA A 36 8.05 2.39 -2.82
N TRP A 37 7.44 1.85 -3.88
CA TRP A 37 6.31 2.50 -4.54
C TRP A 37 5.07 2.56 -3.63
N ILE A 38 4.79 1.47 -2.91
CA ILE A 38 3.68 1.41 -1.96
C ILE A 38 3.90 2.39 -0.80
N ASP A 39 5.09 2.43 -0.18
CA ASP A 39 5.39 3.39 0.88
C ASP A 39 5.29 4.84 0.37
N ALA A 40 5.84 5.12 -0.82
CA ALA A 40 5.79 6.46 -1.39
C ALA A 40 4.35 6.94 -1.65
N LYS A 41 3.47 6.07 -2.16
CA LYS A 41 2.08 6.43 -2.51
C LYS A 41 1.13 6.28 -1.33
N PHE A 42 1.08 5.09 -0.74
CA PHE A 42 0.14 4.74 0.31
C PHE A 42 0.72 5.03 1.68
N GLY A 43 1.99 4.74 1.94
CA GLY A 43 2.62 5.08 3.22
C GLY A 43 2.53 6.58 3.53
N THR A 44 2.88 7.44 2.57
CA THR A 44 2.70 8.90 2.72
C THR A 44 1.24 9.30 2.96
N PHE A 45 0.29 8.72 2.19
CA PHE A 45 -1.14 8.99 2.38
C PHE A 45 -1.62 8.57 3.78
N ILE A 46 -1.21 7.40 4.27
CA ILE A 46 -1.61 6.91 5.58
C ILE A 46 -1.05 7.83 6.67
N ARG A 47 0.25 8.19 6.61
CA ARG A 47 0.90 9.11 7.56
C ARG A 47 0.22 10.47 7.62
N ASP A 48 -0.13 11.02 6.46
CA ASP A 48 -0.70 12.36 6.35
C ASP A 48 -2.19 12.43 6.74
N SER A 49 -2.96 11.40 6.38
CA SER A 49 -4.42 11.46 6.44
C SER A 49 -5.08 10.56 7.47
N ILE A 50 -4.37 9.55 8.00
CA ILE A 50 -4.96 8.46 8.80
C ILE A 50 -4.21 8.25 10.10
N SER A 51 -2.96 7.79 10.05
CA SER A 51 -2.18 7.42 11.23
C SER A 51 -0.69 7.40 10.92
N GLU A 52 0.13 7.82 11.89
CA GLU A 52 1.58 7.73 11.81
C GLU A 52 2.10 6.35 12.30
N ASP A 53 1.25 5.59 13.01
CA ASP A 53 1.61 4.33 13.68
C ASP A 53 1.02 3.12 12.93
N PHE A 54 1.66 2.78 11.81
CA PHE A 54 1.32 1.61 10.99
C PHE A 54 2.57 0.96 10.40
N THR A 55 2.43 -0.29 9.97
CA THR A 55 3.46 -1.02 9.22
C THR A 55 2.87 -1.68 7.99
N ILE A 56 3.71 -1.96 6.98
CA ILE A 56 3.30 -2.66 5.76
C ILE A 56 4.11 -3.95 5.65
N PRO A 57 3.73 -5.01 6.38
CA PRO A 57 4.54 -6.23 6.48
C PRO A 57 4.57 -7.05 5.18
N GLN A 58 3.56 -6.91 4.31
CA GLN A 58 3.45 -7.69 3.09
C GLN A 58 3.10 -6.79 1.92
N THR A 59 3.92 -6.85 0.88
CA THR A 59 3.73 -6.10 -0.36
C THR A 59 3.86 -7.03 -1.56
N SER A 60 2.96 -6.90 -2.52
CA SER A 60 2.97 -7.65 -3.77
C SER A 60 2.49 -6.75 -4.91
N GLU A 61 2.69 -7.21 -6.14
CA GLU A 61 2.32 -6.43 -7.33
C GLU A 61 0.80 -6.25 -7.49
N PHE A 62 0.00 -7.09 -6.83
CA PHE A 62 -1.45 -7.10 -6.90
C PHE A 62 -2.12 -6.63 -5.62
N ASN A 63 -1.45 -6.71 -4.47
CA ASN A 63 -2.03 -6.37 -3.18
C ASN A 63 -0.95 -6.06 -2.15
N PHE A 64 -1.32 -5.41 -1.07
CA PHE A 64 -0.47 -5.23 0.11
C PHE A 64 -1.29 -5.30 1.38
N VAL A 65 -0.63 -5.61 2.49
CA VAL A 65 -1.22 -5.65 3.82
C VAL A 65 -0.64 -4.51 4.63
N VAL A 66 -1.53 -3.70 5.21
CA VAL A 66 -1.18 -2.69 6.21
C VAL A 66 -1.61 -3.21 7.56
N ASP A 67 -0.71 -3.18 8.53
CA ASP A 67 -1.02 -3.45 9.93
C ASP A 67 -1.07 -2.13 10.69
N PHE A 68 -2.26 -1.80 11.18
CA PHE A 68 -2.53 -0.63 12.00
C PHE A 68 -2.54 -1.00 13.48
N THR A 69 -1.97 -0.14 14.32
CA THR A 69 -2.02 -0.31 15.78
C THR A 69 -3.44 -0.15 16.32
N TYR A 70 -4.21 0.80 15.77
CA TYR A 70 -5.59 1.07 16.20
C TYR A 70 -6.61 0.61 15.16
N GLU A 71 -7.68 -0.04 15.61
CA GLU A 71 -8.77 -0.49 14.73
C GLU A 71 -9.49 0.67 14.03
N SER A 72 -9.62 1.81 14.71
CA SER A 72 -10.24 3.01 14.13
C SER A 72 -9.48 3.52 12.90
N ASP A 73 -8.14 3.42 12.90
CA ASP A 73 -7.30 3.83 11.76
C ASP A 73 -7.47 2.87 10.58
N ALA A 74 -7.54 1.56 10.86
CA ALA A 74 -7.85 0.55 9.86
C ALA A 74 -9.22 0.79 9.21
N ASP A 75 -10.22 1.16 10.01
CA ASP A 75 -11.56 1.47 9.53
C ASP A 75 -11.58 2.73 8.65
N ASP A 76 -10.85 3.78 9.03
CA ASP A 76 -10.72 5.01 8.25
C ASP A 76 -9.99 4.74 6.92
N PHE A 77 -8.93 3.93 6.93
CA PHE A 77 -8.26 3.48 5.72
C PHE A 77 -9.20 2.75 4.77
N ILE A 78 -10.01 1.82 5.27
CA ILE A 78 -11.00 1.10 4.44
C ILE A 78 -12.04 2.05 3.87
N LYS A 79 -12.51 3.02 4.66
CA LYS A 79 -13.47 4.03 4.20
C LYS A 79 -12.91 4.95 3.11
N ARG A 80 -11.63 5.33 3.20
CA ARG A 80 -11.00 6.30 2.29
C ARG A 80 -10.36 5.66 1.07
N ALA A 81 -9.51 4.67 1.29
CA ALA A 81 -8.76 3.99 0.24
C ALA A 81 -9.55 2.79 -0.31
N GLY A 82 -10.24 2.07 0.56
CA GLY A 82 -10.83 0.76 0.28
C GLY A 82 -10.02 -0.38 0.90
N GLY A 83 -10.29 -1.60 0.46
CA GLY A 83 -9.69 -2.81 1.00
C GLY A 83 -10.60 -3.54 1.97
N HIS A 84 -10.07 -4.59 2.57
CA HIS A 84 -10.83 -5.44 3.51
C HIS A 84 -9.97 -5.79 4.73
N LYS A 85 -10.61 -5.81 5.91
CA LYS A 85 -9.95 -6.29 7.13
C LYS A 85 -9.65 -7.79 6.93
N LEU A 86 -8.42 -8.18 7.24
CA LEU A 86 -8.08 -9.58 7.41
C LEU A 86 -8.51 -9.96 8.83
N GLU A 87 -9.61 -10.68 8.94
CA GLU A 87 -9.98 -11.33 10.20
C GLU A 87 -8.97 -12.46 10.47
N GLU A 88 -8.28 -12.39 11.61
CA GLU A 88 -7.38 -13.46 12.10
C GLU A 88 -8.16 -14.70 12.54
#